data_AF-A0A9D6Z9X5-F1
#
_entry.id   AF-A0A9D6Z9X5-F1
#
_cell.length_a   1.000
_cell.length_b   1.000
_cell.length_c   1.000
_cell.angle_alpha   90.00
_cell.angle_beta   90.00
_cell.angle_gamma   90.00
#
_symmetry.space_group_name_H-M   'P 1'
#
loop_
_entity.id
_entity.type
_entity.pdbx_description
1 polymer ?
#
loop_
_entity_poly.entity_id
_entity_poly.type
_entity_poly.pdbx_seq_one_letter_code
_entity_poly.pdbx_strand_id
1 'polypeptide(L)'
;MKQTQELKLVLKNDVINGFSYSFSKTILEKLKEVVRDDRMFKNTYSSRRLTDIANTLVSHLYQQLCFYSSSFNVNDEKTIKELIAVAEEFLAIFEKK
;
A
#
# COMPACT_ATOMS: atom_id res chain seq x y z
N MET A 1 -20.14 3.97 26.94
CA MET A 1 -20.18 5.15 26.06
C MET A 1 -19.40 4.82 24.80
N LYS A 2 -20.06 4.78 23.63
CA LYS A 2 -19.40 4.51 22.34
C LYS A 2 -18.72 5.80 21.87
N GLN A 3 -17.41 5.90 22.01
CA GLN A 3 -16.61 6.86 21.25
C GLN A 3 -16.44 6.29 19.84
N THR A 4 -17.43 6.52 18.98
CA THR A 4 -17.20 6.39 17.55
C THR A 4 -16.45 7.66 17.16
N GLN A 5 -15.12 7.57 17.11
CA GLN A 5 -14.29 8.63 16.55
C GLN A 5 -14.75 8.84 15.10
N GLU A 6 -15.47 9.92 14.87
CA GLU A 6 -15.74 10.41 13.53
C GLU A 6 -14.38 10.69 12.90
N LEU A 7 -13.95 9.82 11.97
CA LEU A 7 -12.80 10.06 11.10
C LEU A 7 -13.11 11.36 10.35
N LYS A 8 -12.60 12.48 10.87
CA LYS A 8 -12.71 13.77 10.20
C LYS A 8 -12.02 13.62 8.85
N LEU A 9 -12.79 13.78 7.77
CA LEU A 9 -12.30 13.92 6.40
C LEU A 9 -11.10 14.87 6.40
N VAL A 10 -9.91 14.34 6.11
CA VAL A 10 -8.75 15.19 5.83
C VAL A 10 -9.10 15.95 4.55
N LEU A 11 -9.23 17.27 4.68
CA LEU A 11 -9.62 18.14 3.59
C LEU A 11 -8.62 17.98 2.45
N LYS A 12 -9.14 17.96 1.22
CA LYS A 12 -8.42 17.75 -0.05
C LYS A 12 -7.18 18.63 -0.29
N ASN A 13 -6.96 19.63 0.57
CA ASN A 13 -5.89 20.63 0.49
C ASN A 13 -4.89 20.59 1.66
N ASP A 14 -5.13 19.78 2.71
CA ASP A 14 -4.14 19.60 3.77
C ASP A 14 -3.11 18.57 3.30
N VAL A 15 -1.96 19.08 2.87
CA VAL A 15 -0.79 18.25 2.55
C VAL A 15 -0.35 17.59 3.85
N ILE A 16 -0.65 16.30 4.02
CA ILE A 16 -0.05 15.52 5.10
C ILE A 16 1.45 15.46 4.81
N ASN A 17 2.25 16.11 5.64
CA ASN A 17 3.70 16.16 5.47
C ASN A 17 4.27 14.72 5.41
N GLY A 18 5.07 14.44 4.38
CA GLY A 18 5.65 13.12 4.15
C GLY A 18 4.73 12.11 3.46
N PHE A 19 3.49 12.48 3.11
CA PHE A 19 2.54 11.62 2.39
C PHE A 19 2.16 12.23 1.02
N SER A 20 2.17 11.38 -0.01
CA SER A 20 1.72 11.75 -1.37
C SER A 20 0.61 10.80 -1.82
N TYR A 21 -0.61 11.33 -1.93
CA TYR A 21 -1.78 10.57 -2.38
C TYR A 21 -1.58 10.01 -3.80
N SER A 22 -1.15 10.85 -4.75
CA SER A 22 -0.95 10.42 -6.14
C SER A 22 0.09 9.31 -6.26
N PHE A 23 1.22 9.44 -5.54
CA PHE A 23 2.23 8.39 -5.48
C PHE A 23 1.64 7.09 -4.93
N SER A 24 1.02 7.15 -3.76
CA SER A 24 0.49 5.97 -3.06
C SER A 24 -0.57 5.25 -3.89
N LYS A 25 -1.48 6.00 -4.52
CA LYS A 25 -2.50 5.47 -5.42
C LYS A 25 -1.90 4.80 -6.66
N THR A 26 -0.89 5.41 -7.28
CA THR A 26 -0.21 4.80 -8.45
C THR A 26 0.49 3.49 -8.08
N ILE A 27 1.20 3.45 -6.95
CA ILE A 27 1.88 2.23 -6.51
C ILE A 27 0.87 1.14 -6.14
N LEU A 28 -0.22 1.48 -5.45
CA LEU A 28 -1.30 0.54 -5.11
C LEU A 28 -1.91 -0.12 -6.36
N GLU A 29 -2.29 0.67 -7.36
CA GLU A 29 -2.90 0.14 -8.58
C GLU A 29 -1.93 -0.77 -9.36
N LYS A 30 -0.64 -0.41 -9.40
CA LYS A 30 0.38 -1.27 -10.02
C LYS A 30 0.62 -2.55 -9.23
N LEU A 31 0.60 -2.48 -7.90
CA LEU A 31 0.73 -3.65 -7.05
C LEU A 31 -0.44 -4.62 -7.27
N LYS A 32 -1.69 -4.11 -7.32
CA LYS A 32 -2.89 -4.89 -7.62
C LYS A 32 -2.81 -5.57 -9.01
N GLU A 33 -2.33 -4.87 -10.03
CA GLU A 33 -2.11 -5.44 -11.37
C GLU A 33 -1.14 -6.63 -11.31
N VAL A 34 -0.01 -6.46 -10.64
CA VAL A 34 1.03 -7.49 -10.52
C VAL A 34 0.55 -8.71 -9.72
N VAL A 35 -0.22 -8.51 -8.66
CA VAL A 35 -0.84 -9.59 -7.87
C VAL A 35 -1.90 -10.34 -8.69
N ARG A 36 -2.81 -9.61 -9.35
CA ARG A 36 -3.88 -10.20 -10.16
C ARG A 36 -3.33 -11.08 -11.28
N ASP A 37 -2.29 -10.60 -11.96
CA ASP A 37 -1.69 -11.31 -13.08
C ASP A 37 -0.75 -12.45 -12.62
N ASP A 38 -0.70 -12.69 -11.31
CA ASP A 38 0.07 -13.73 -10.62
C ASP A 38 1.57 -13.76 -10.99
N ARG A 39 2.08 -12.61 -11.46
CA ARG A 39 3.45 -12.47 -11.95
C ARG A 39 4.47 -12.55 -10.82
N MET A 40 4.02 -12.35 -9.58
CA MET A 40 4.89 -12.22 -8.40
C MET A 40 5.02 -13.51 -7.58
N PHE A 41 4.02 -14.39 -7.58
CA PHE A 41 3.95 -15.50 -6.61
C PHE A 41 3.95 -16.91 -7.23
N LYS A 42 3.48 -17.09 -8.47
CA LYS A 42 3.32 -18.44 -9.07
C LYS A 42 4.56 -19.08 -9.70
N ASN A 43 5.68 -18.38 -9.83
CA ASN A 43 6.87 -18.97 -10.43
C ASN A 43 7.85 -19.49 -9.37
N THR A 44 7.68 -20.75 -8.99
CA THR A 44 8.62 -21.51 -8.15
C THR A 44 10.03 -21.65 -8.76
N TYR A 45 10.21 -21.33 -10.05
CA TYR A 45 11.47 -21.50 -10.78
C TYR A 45 11.99 -20.24 -11.50
N SER A 46 11.28 -19.12 -11.49
CA SER A 46 11.74 -17.92 -12.19
C SER A 46 11.96 -16.75 -11.22
N SER A 47 13.19 -16.25 -11.28
CA SER A 47 13.76 -15.11 -10.57
C SER A 47 13.10 -13.75 -10.86
N ARG A 48 11.80 -13.71 -11.19
CA ARG A 48 11.05 -12.46 -11.27
C ARG A 48 10.60 -12.03 -9.88
N ARG A 49 11.58 -11.90 -8.99
CA ARG A 49 11.47 -10.98 -7.84
C ARG A 49 11.15 -9.60 -8.40
N LEU A 50 10.39 -8.81 -7.64
CA LEU A 50 10.27 -7.38 -7.93
C LEU A 50 11.67 -6.83 -8.25
N THR A 51 11.76 -5.96 -9.25
CA THR A 51 13.00 -5.23 -9.48
C THR A 51 13.36 -4.45 -8.21
N ASP A 52 14.63 -4.16 -7.99
CA ASP A 52 15.06 -3.41 -6.79
C ASP A 52 14.27 -2.09 -6.65
N ILE A 53 14.00 -1.42 -7.78
CA ILE A 53 13.16 -0.23 -7.85
C ILE A 53 11.73 -0.53 -7.36
N ALA A 54 11.09 -1.58 -7.86
CA ALA A 54 9.74 -1.93 -7.44
C ALA A 54 9.69 -2.34 -5.95
N ASN A 55 10.71 -3.04 -5.46
CA ASN A 55 10.85 -3.37 -4.04
C ASN A 55 10.96 -2.10 -3.17
N THR A 56 11.79 -1.14 -3.59
CA THR A 56 11.93 0.16 -2.93
C THR A 56 10.61 0.92 -2.89
N LEU A 57 9.89 0.98 -4.03
CA LEU A 57 8.61 1.70 -4.11
C LEU A 57 7.53 1.08 -3.20
N VAL A 58 7.43 -0.24 -3.17
CA VAL A 58 6.48 -0.94 -2.30
C VAL A 58 6.87 -0.78 -0.82
N SER A 59 8.17 -0.81 -0.51
CA SER A 59 8.67 -0.55 0.85
C SER A 59 8.38 0.88 1.31
N HIS A 60 8.48 1.86 0.41
CA HIS A 60 8.09 3.25 0.71
C HIS A 60 6.58 3.37 0.97
N LEU A 61 5.74 2.72 0.16
CA LEU A 61 4.30 2.66 0.41
C LEU A 61 4.00 2.07 1.79
N TYR A 62 4.66 0.95 2.13
CA TYR A 62 4.55 0.32 3.44
C TYR A 62 4.96 1.28 4.58
N GLN A 63 6.09 1.97 4.46
CA GLN A 63 6.56 2.93 5.47
C GLN A 63 5.61 4.12 5.66
N GLN A 64 4.95 4.58 4.59
CA GLN A 64 4.00 5.68 4.68
C GLN A 64 2.68 5.28 5.36
N LEU A 65 2.27 4.02 5.25
CA LEU A 65 0.95 3.56 5.68
C LEU A 65 0.97 2.73 6.98
N CYS A 66 2.06 2.01 7.23
CA CYS A 66 2.18 1.08 8.34
C CYS A 66 3.16 1.62 9.38
N PHE A 67 2.64 2.24 10.43
CA PHE A 67 3.43 2.69 11.56
C PHE A 67 3.85 1.46 12.39
N TYR A 68 5.14 1.14 12.43
CA TYR A 68 5.75 0.08 13.26
C TYR A 68 5.41 -1.39 12.95
N SER A 69 5.98 -1.97 11.89
CA SER A 69 6.30 -3.41 11.96
C SER A 69 7.72 -3.70 11.48
N SER A 70 8.40 -4.58 12.21
CA SER A 70 9.81 -4.90 12.07
C SER A 70 10.11 -5.98 11.02
N SER A 71 9.15 -6.36 10.16
CA SER A 71 9.45 -7.27 9.05
C SER A 71 8.43 -7.14 7.91
N PHE A 72 8.69 -6.20 6.99
CA PHE A 72 8.02 -6.18 5.71
C PHE A 72 8.76 -7.12 4.74
N ASN A 73 8.11 -8.23 4.35
CA ASN A 73 8.64 -9.13 3.33
C ASN A 73 7.81 -9.01 2.04
N VAL A 74 8.35 -8.31 1.04
CA VAL A 74 7.70 -8.15 -0.28
C VAL A 74 7.46 -9.45 -1.03
N ASN A 75 8.14 -10.54 -0.65
CA ASN A 75 7.99 -11.85 -1.29
C ASN A 75 6.88 -12.69 -0.65
N ASP A 76 6.31 -12.24 0.48
CA ASP A 76 5.21 -12.92 1.14
C ASP A 76 3.87 -12.41 0.60
N GLU A 77 3.10 -13.32 0.00
CA GLU A 77 1.79 -13.00 -0.61
C GLU A 77 0.82 -12.42 0.41
N LYS A 78 0.84 -12.95 1.65
CA LYS A 78 -0.02 -12.48 2.72
C LYS A 78 0.31 -11.04 3.10
N THR A 79 1.59 -10.74 3.32
CA THR A 79 2.08 -9.38 3.60
C THR A 79 1.66 -8.38 2.52
N ILE A 80 1.74 -8.76 1.24
CA ILE A 80 1.36 -7.89 0.12
C ILE A 80 -0.16 -7.65 0.07
N LYS A 81 -0.97 -8.69 0.30
CA LYS A 81 -2.43 -8.56 0.38
C LYS A 81 -2.86 -7.67 1.54
N GLU A 82 -2.21 -7.79 2.70
CA GLU A 82 -2.45 -6.92 3.86
C GLU A 82 -2.08 -5.46 3.54
N LEU A 83 -0.94 -5.21 2.90
CA LEU A 83 -0.56 -3.86 2.47
C LEU A 83 -1.58 -3.26 1.49
N ILE A 84 -2.07 -4.05 0.52
CA ILE A 84 -3.12 -3.59 -0.42
C ILE A 84 -4.37 -3.17 0.36
N ALA A 85 -4.85 -3.99 1.29
CA ALA A 85 -6.04 -3.69 2.07
C ALA A 85 -5.90 -2.41 2.90
N VAL A 86 -4.76 -2.24 3.58
CA VAL A 86 -4.46 -1.03 4.36
C VAL A 86 -4.38 0.20 3.46
N ALA A 87 -3.75 0.09 2.30
CA ALA A 87 -3.65 1.19 1.34
C ALA A 87 -5.01 1.59 0.77
N GLU A 88 -5.88 0.62 0.46
CA GLU A 88 -7.25 0.89 0.01
C GLU A 88 -8.06 1.63 1.08
N GLU A 89 -8.02 1.15 2.34
CA GLU A 89 -8.72 1.78 3.45
C GLU A 89 -8.21 3.21 3.70
N PHE A 90 -6.89 3.40 3.72
CA PHE A 90 -6.30 4.71 3.96
C PHE A 90 -6.61 5.71 2.83
N LEU A 91 -6.47 5.30 1.57
CA LEU A 91 -6.71 6.18 0.42
C LEU A 91 -8.20 6.54 0.28
N ALA A 92 -9.11 5.65 0.70
CA ALA A 92 -10.55 5.92 0.71
C ALA A 92 -10.93 7.14 1.58
N ILE A 93 -10.11 7.52 2.56
CA ILE A 93 -10.32 8.73 3.39
C ILE A 93 -10.30 10.01 2.54
N PHE A 94 -9.51 10.01 1.44
CA PHE A 94 -9.31 11.17 0.57
C PHE A 94 -10.26 11.18 -0.65
N GLU A 95 -10.90 10.04 -0.93
CA GLU A 95 -11.82 9.89 -2.04
C GLU A 95 -13.23 10.27 -1.58
N LYS A 96 -13.71 11.43 -2.02
CA LYS A 96 -15.11 11.83 -1.79
C LYS A 96 -16.03 10.75 -2.36
N LYS A 97 -16.93 10.21 -1.53
CA LYS A 97 -18.15 9.56 -1.99
C LYS A 97 -19.14 10.59 -2.51
#